data_AF-A0A7Z7QMD8-F1
#
_entry.id   AF-A0A7Z7QMD8-F1
#
_cell.length_a   1.000
_cell.length_b   1.000
_cell.length_c   1.000
_cell.angle_alpha   90.00
_cell.angle_beta   90.00
_cell.angle_gamma   90.00
#
_symmetry.space_group_name_H-M   'P 1'
#
loop_
_entity.id
_entity.type
_entity.pdbx_description
1 polymer ?
#
loop_
_entity_poly.entity_id
_entity_poly.type
_entity_poly.pdbx_seq_one_letter_code
_entity_poly.pdbx_strand_id
1 'polypeptide(L)'
;MEEKFEAVVANPPYSAKWSADPSFLDDERFSNYGKLAPKSKADFAFIQHMIYHLDDNGTMAVILPHGVLFRGAAEGVIRKYLIEEKNYLDAIIGLPANLFFGTSIPTAILVFKKCREKDENVLFIDASQSFEKGKNQNHLSDEDVNKIVETYLKREDIEKYSHVVTLDEIKENDYNLNIPRYVDTFEEEEPVDLEAVQQEIKAVDEEIASLEKEIAGYLKELGVEMHD
;
A
#
# COMPACT_ATOMS: atom_id res chain seq x y z
N MET A 1 -22.65 10.86 -28.82
CA MET A 1 -22.37 11.14 -27.40
C MET A 1 -21.77 9.88 -26.85
N GLU A 2 -20.49 9.91 -26.48
CA GLU A 2 -19.93 8.79 -25.74
C GLU A 2 -20.59 8.74 -24.36
N GLU A 3 -20.99 7.54 -23.95
CA GLU A 3 -21.65 7.34 -22.65
C GLU A 3 -20.68 7.69 -21.52
N LYS A 4 -21.19 8.48 -20.56
CA LYS A 4 -20.53 8.78 -19.29
C LYS A 4 -21.23 7.99 -18.18
N PHE A 5 -20.49 7.67 -17.13
CA PHE A 5 -20.96 6.82 -16.04
C PHE A 5 -20.81 7.52 -14.69
N GLU A 6 -21.83 7.44 -13.85
CA GLU A 6 -21.79 7.97 -12.48
C GLU A 6 -20.89 7.14 -11.55
N ALA A 7 -20.69 5.85 -11.87
CA ALA A 7 -19.84 4.96 -11.11
C ALA A 7 -18.95 4.12 -12.03
N VAL A 8 -17.65 4.10 -11.76
CA VAL A 8 -16.69 3.23 -12.47
C VAL A 8 -15.88 2.44 -11.44
N VAL A 9 -15.92 1.11 -11.53
CA VAL A 9 -15.14 0.22 -10.67
C VAL A 9 -14.30 -0.72 -11.51
N ALA A 10 -13.03 -0.91 -11.14
CA ALA A 10 -12.16 -1.81 -11.89
C ALA A 10 -11.03 -2.41 -11.05
N ASN A 11 -10.65 -3.63 -11.41
CA ASN A 11 -9.39 -4.28 -11.03
C ASN A 11 -8.61 -4.63 -12.31
N PRO A 12 -7.99 -3.63 -12.97
CA PRO A 12 -7.29 -3.85 -14.22
C PRO A 12 -6.06 -4.76 -14.02
N PRO A 13 -5.56 -5.41 -15.09
CA PRO A 13 -4.34 -6.20 -15.01
C PRO A 13 -3.14 -5.33 -14.61
N TYR A 14 -2.49 -5.70 -13.51
CA TYR A 14 -1.43 -4.89 -12.92
C TYR A 14 -0.22 -4.76 -13.83
N SER A 15 0.22 -3.52 -14.05
CA SER A 15 1.43 -3.25 -14.81
C SER A 15 1.45 -3.93 -16.18
N ALA A 16 0.27 -4.06 -16.82
CA ALA A 16 0.16 -4.65 -18.14
C ALA A 16 1.01 -3.88 -19.16
N LYS A 17 1.55 -4.60 -20.14
CA LYS A 17 2.14 -3.97 -21.32
C LYS A 17 1.02 -3.37 -22.15
N TRP A 18 1.27 -2.21 -22.74
CA TRP A 18 0.33 -1.55 -23.64
C TRP A 18 1.06 -0.76 -24.73
N SER A 19 0.32 -0.34 -25.75
CA SER A 19 0.86 0.56 -26.77
C SER A 19 0.94 1.97 -26.20
N ALA A 20 2.13 2.49 -25.93
CA ALA A 20 2.32 3.93 -25.70
C ALA A 20 2.74 4.59 -27.03
N ASP A 21 1.88 4.49 -28.03
CA ASP A 21 2.08 5.13 -29.32
C ASP A 21 1.97 6.66 -29.14
N PRO A 22 2.93 7.47 -29.61
CA PRO A 22 2.87 8.93 -29.47
C PRO A 22 1.58 9.56 -30.01
N SER A 23 0.91 8.96 -30.99
CA SER A 23 -0.39 9.42 -31.52
C SER A 23 -1.49 9.45 -30.46
N PHE A 24 -1.35 8.70 -29.36
CA PHE A 24 -2.29 8.77 -28.25
C PHE A 24 -2.21 10.11 -27.49
N LEU A 25 -1.19 10.94 -27.72
CA LEU A 25 -1.17 12.32 -27.21
C LEU A 25 -2.18 13.22 -27.92
N ASP A 26 -2.74 12.80 -29.06
CA ASP A 26 -3.84 13.49 -29.75
C ASP A 26 -5.23 12.98 -29.30
N ASP A 27 -5.28 11.90 -28.50
CA ASP A 27 -6.51 11.32 -27.97
C ASP A 27 -6.99 12.10 -26.74
N GLU A 28 -8.28 12.45 -26.67
CA GLU A 28 -8.86 13.23 -25.56
C GLU A 28 -8.68 12.54 -24.19
N ARG A 29 -8.51 11.21 -24.16
CA ARG A 29 -8.26 10.45 -22.94
C ARG A 29 -6.90 10.74 -22.32
N PHE A 30 -5.89 11.12 -23.12
CA PHE A 30 -4.50 11.20 -22.66
C PHE A 30 -3.81 12.55 -22.95
N SER A 31 -4.31 13.31 -23.91
CA SER A 31 -3.74 14.58 -24.39
C SER A 31 -3.50 15.61 -23.28
N ASN A 32 -4.42 15.70 -22.31
CA ASN A 32 -4.36 16.71 -21.25
C ASN A 32 -3.25 16.48 -20.20
N TYR A 33 -2.66 15.28 -20.14
CA TYR A 33 -1.74 14.89 -19.06
C TYR A 33 -0.26 15.11 -19.38
N GLY A 34 0.06 15.54 -20.62
CA GLY A 34 1.42 15.85 -21.07
C GLY A 34 2.38 14.67 -21.25
N LYS A 35 2.05 13.49 -20.73
CA LYS A 35 2.80 12.23 -20.87
C LYS A 35 1.85 11.04 -20.99
N LEU A 36 2.26 10.03 -21.76
CA LEU A 36 1.63 8.71 -21.75
C LEU A 36 2.25 7.84 -20.65
N ALA A 37 1.46 6.93 -20.09
CA ALA A 37 1.98 5.91 -19.20
C ALA A 37 3.08 5.06 -19.89
N PRO A 38 4.08 4.51 -19.18
CA PRO A 38 5.16 3.74 -19.79
C PRO A 38 4.64 2.50 -20.53
N LYS A 39 5.26 2.10 -21.65
CA LYS A 39 4.88 0.89 -22.43
C LYS A 39 4.78 -0.39 -21.61
N SER A 40 5.57 -0.50 -20.54
CA SER A 40 5.60 -1.64 -19.62
C SER A 40 4.61 -1.53 -18.46
N LYS A 41 3.87 -0.42 -18.33
CA LYS A 41 3.02 -0.09 -17.18
C LYS A 41 1.77 0.68 -17.64
N ALA A 42 0.68 -0.04 -17.90
CA ALA A 42 -0.59 0.54 -18.33
C ALA A 42 -1.43 1.16 -17.21
N ASP A 43 -0.97 1.11 -15.95
CA ASP A 43 -1.78 1.46 -14.77
C ASP A 43 -2.43 2.85 -14.89
N PHE A 44 -1.64 3.89 -15.21
CA PHE A 44 -2.19 5.23 -15.44
C PHE A 44 -2.96 5.38 -16.77
N ALA A 45 -2.70 4.54 -17.77
CA ALA A 45 -3.52 4.54 -18.99
C ALA A 45 -4.95 4.07 -18.68
N PHE A 46 -5.11 3.05 -17.83
CA PHE A 46 -6.43 2.65 -17.32
C PHE A 46 -7.09 3.77 -16.51
N ILE A 47 -6.37 4.39 -15.55
CA ILE A 47 -6.89 5.51 -14.75
C ILE A 47 -7.42 6.63 -15.66
N GLN A 48 -6.60 7.08 -16.61
CA GLN A 48 -6.96 8.16 -17.54
C GLN A 48 -8.18 7.79 -18.40
N HIS A 49 -8.23 6.55 -18.91
CA HIS A 49 -9.37 6.06 -19.68
C HIS A 49 -10.66 6.02 -18.86
N MET A 50 -10.61 5.53 -17.62
CA MET A 50 -11.77 5.46 -16.74
C MET A 50 -12.24 6.86 -16.31
N ILE A 51 -11.32 7.76 -15.97
CA ILE A 51 -11.64 9.17 -15.67
C ILE A 51 -12.29 9.85 -16.87
N TYR A 52 -11.81 9.58 -18.09
CA TYR A 52 -12.44 10.12 -19.29
C TYR A 52 -13.92 9.73 -19.39
N HIS A 53 -14.27 8.46 -19.10
CA HIS A 53 -15.66 7.97 -19.11
C HIS A 53 -16.48 8.28 -17.85
N LEU A 54 -15.85 8.81 -16.79
CA LEU A 54 -16.56 9.19 -15.58
C LEU A 54 -17.43 10.43 -15.84
N ASP A 55 -18.64 10.46 -15.31
CA ASP A 55 -19.48 11.67 -15.28
C ASP A 55 -18.85 12.74 -14.36
N ASP A 56 -19.19 14.00 -14.52
CA ASP A 56 -18.67 15.12 -13.73
C ASP A 56 -19.03 14.97 -12.23
N ASN A 57 -20.20 14.41 -11.93
CA ASN A 57 -20.61 14.05 -10.56
C ASN A 57 -20.29 12.59 -10.19
N GLY A 58 -19.53 11.89 -11.02
CA GLY A 58 -19.25 10.47 -10.86
C GLY A 58 -18.15 10.17 -9.84
N THR A 59 -18.17 8.94 -9.31
CA THR A 59 -17.13 8.39 -8.45
C THR A 59 -16.50 7.14 -9.10
N MET A 60 -15.18 7.10 -9.11
CA MET A 60 -14.40 5.96 -9.60
C MET A 60 -13.63 5.32 -8.44
N ALA A 61 -13.59 3.99 -8.38
CA ALA A 61 -12.71 3.24 -7.49
C ALA A 61 -11.93 2.18 -8.29
N VAL A 62 -10.60 2.23 -8.21
CA VAL A 62 -9.73 1.30 -8.94
C VAL A 62 -8.71 0.64 -8.00
N ILE A 63 -8.53 -0.66 -8.14
CA ILE A 63 -7.51 -1.43 -7.42
C ILE A 63 -6.24 -1.51 -8.26
N LEU A 64 -5.11 -1.06 -7.70
CA LEU A 64 -3.81 -1.02 -8.38
C LEU A 64 -2.66 -1.40 -7.42
N PRO A 65 -1.50 -1.84 -7.95
CA PRO A 65 -0.33 -2.08 -7.11
C PRO A 65 0.23 -0.76 -6.57
N HIS A 66 0.83 -0.77 -5.37
CA HIS A 66 1.36 0.42 -4.70
C HIS A 66 2.34 1.25 -5.54
N GLY A 67 3.00 0.66 -6.54
CA GLY A 67 3.90 1.40 -7.42
C GLY A 67 3.26 2.63 -8.09
N VAL A 68 1.94 2.66 -8.32
CA VAL A 68 1.27 3.84 -8.90
C VAL A 68 1.36 5.08 -7.99
N LEU A 69 1.55 4.87 -6.69
CA LEU A 69 1.61 5.91 -5.67
C LEU A 69 2.92 6.70 -5.71
N PHE A 70 4.02 6.09 -6.15
CA PHE A 70 5.35 6.68 -6.00
C PHE A 70 6.24 6.60 -7.24
N ARG A 71 5.91 5.80 -8.26
CA ARG A 71 6.72 5.75 -9.50
C ARG A 71 6.76 7.14 -10.14
N GLY A 72 7.97 7.56 -10.52
CA GLY A 72 8.26 8.89 -11.05
C GLY A 72 8.13 8.97 -12.57
N ALA A 73 8.94 9.83 -13.19
CA ALA A 73 8.96 10.07 -14.64
C ALA A 73 7.55 10.36 -15.21
N ALA A 74 7.12 9.65 -16.25
CA ALA A 74 5.83 9.87 -16.90
C ALA A 74 4.64 9.72 -15.93
N GLU A 75 4.67 8.72 -15.05
CA GLU A 75 3.58 8.49 -14.09
C GLU A 75 3.52 9.57 -13.02
N GLY A 76 4.67 10.09 -12.58
CA GLY A 76 4.73 11.24 -11.67
C GLY A 76 4.09 12.49 -12.27
N VAL A 77 4.31 12.76 -13.56
CA VAL A 77 3.67 13.89 -14.27
C VAL A 77 2.16 13.73 -14.33
N ILE A 78 1.67 12.54 -14.73
CA ILE A 78 0.23 12.25 -14.82
C ILE A 78 -0.42 12.35 -13.43
N ARG A 79 0.21 11.77 -12.41
CA ARG A 79 -0.26 11.79 -11.02
C ARG A 79 -0.36 13.21 -10.48
N LYS A 80 0.68 14.02 -10.67
CA LYS A 80 0.68 15.44 -10.30
C LYS A 80 -0.48 16.20 -10.96
N TYR A 81 -0.70 15.99 -12.26
CA TYR A 81 -1.80 16.64 -12.98
C TYR A 81 -3.18 16.26 -12.43
N LEU A 82 -3.39 14.97 -12.12
CA LEU A 82 -4.65 14.48 -11.54
C LEU A 82 -4.96 15.10 -10.17
N ILE A 83 -3.92 15.43 -9.40
CA ILE A 83 -4.04 15.93 -8.03
C ILE A 83 -4.13 17.46 -8.04
N GLU A 84 -3.15 18.13 -8.62
CA GLU A 84 -3.02 19.59 -8.53
C GLU A 84 -3.91 20.32 -9.54
N GLU A 85 -3.91 19.91 -10.81
CA GLU A 85 -4.62 20.64 -11.87
C GLU A 85 -6.10 20.26 -11.95
N LYS A 86 -6.42 19.02 -11.55
CA LYS A 86 -7.78 18.48 -11.63
C LYS A 86 -8.47 18.33 -10.30
N ASN A 87 -7.73 18.21 -9.20
CA ASN A 87 -8.29 17.87 -7.89
C ASN A 87 -9.20 16.63 -7.97
N TYR A 88 -8.77 15.57 -8.67
CA TYR A 88 -9.62 14.39 -8.89
C TYR A 88 -9.40 13.27 -7.86
N LEU A 89 -8.23 13.19 -7.24
CA LEU A 89 -7.93 12.14 -6.27
C LEU A 89 -8.63 12.44 -4.93
N ASP A 90 -9.54 11.59 -4.49
CA ASP A 90 -10.35 11.81 -3.29
C ASP A 90 -9.82 11.02 -2.07
N ALA A 91 -9.38 9.77 -2.29
CA ALA A 91 -8.81 8.92 -1.25
C ALA A 91 -7.87 7.84 -1.80
N ILE A 92 -6.99 7.36 -0.93
CA ILE A 92 -6.09 6.21 -1.14
C ILE A 92 -6.28 5.24 0.03
N ILE A 93 -6.63 3.99 -0.29
CA ILE A 93 -6.88 2.95 0.71
C ILE A 93 -5.88 1.82 0.48
N GLY A 94 -4.88 1.71 1.34
CA GLY A 94 -3.92 0.61 1.36
C GLY A 94 -4.59 -0.66 1.83
N LEU A 95 -4.52 -1.71 1.02
CA LEU A 95 -5.08 -3.01 1.34
C LEU A 95 -4.01 -3.98 1.85
N PRO A 96 -4.41 -5.00 2.63
CA PRO A 96 -3.53 -6.08 3.03
C PRO A 96 -2.79 -6.74 1.87
N ALA A 97 -1.58 -7.21 2.16
CA ALA A 97 -0.85 -8.09 1.25
C ALA A 97 -1.60 -9.42 1.08
N ASN A 98 -1.26 -10.18 0.03
CA ASN A 98 -1.77 -11.52 -0.21
C ASN A 98 -3.31 -11.67 -0.28
N LEU A 99 -4.05 -10.62 -0.65
CA LEU A 99 -5.50 -10.70 -0.87
C LEU A 99 -5.86 -11.33 -2.21
N PHE A 100 -5.10 -11.04 -3.28
CA PHE A 100 -5.45 -11.40 -4.65
C PHE A 100 -4.81 -12.71 -5.09
N PHE A 101 -5.52 -13.46 -5.95
CA PHE A 101 -4.98 -14.72 -6.46
C PHE A 101 -3.85 -14.42 -7.45
N GLY A 102 -2.74 -15.17 -7.33
CA GLY A 102 -1.61 -15.03 -8.24
C GLY A 102 -0.62 -13.91 -7.90
N THR A 103 -0.82 -13.16 -6.81
CA THR A 103 0.18 -12.23 -6.29
C THR A 103 0.07 -12.02 -4.79
N SER A 104 1.22 -11.95 -4.11
CA SER A 104 1.30 -11.60 -2.69
C SER A 104 1.48 -10.09 -2.46
N ILE A 105 1.59 -9.31 -3.53
CA ILE A 105 1.91 -7.88 -3.47
C ILE A 105 0.74 -7.10 -2.83
N PRO A 106 1.01 -6.16 -1.91
CA PRO A 106 -0.02 -5.25 -1.41
C PRO A 106 -0.53 -4.32 -2.51
N THR A 107 -1.83 -4.03 -2.44
CA THR A 107 -2.51 -3.19 -3.43
C THR A 107 -3.17 -2.01 -2.73
N ALA A 108 -3.61 -1.03 -3.50
CA ALA A 108 -4.37 0.09 -2.98
C ALA A 108 -5.60 0.33 -3.85
N ILE A 109 -6.69 0.77 -3.22
CA ILE A 109 -7.83 1.36 -3.91
C ILE A 109 -7.56 2.85 -4.02
N LEU A 110 -7.58 3.38 -5.24
CA LEU A 110 -7.60 4.82 -5.48
C LEU A 110 -9.03 5.23 -5.82
N VAL A 111 -9.56 6.20 -5.07
CA VAL A 111 -10.88 6.77 -5.30
C VAL A 111 -10.72 8.12 -5.99
N PHE A 112 -11.42 8.31 -7.10
CA PHE A 112 -11.41 9.56 -7.85
C PHE A 112 -12.83 10.12 -8.01
N LYS A 113 -12.94 11.45 -7.99
CA LYS A 113 -14.18 12.20 -8.23
C LYS A 113 -13.87 13.41 -9.10
N LYS A 114 -14.67 13.66 -10.15
CA LYS A 114 -14.45 14.81 -11.03
C LYS A 114 -14.86 16.13 -10.38
N CYS A 115 -15.95 16.12 -9.63
CA CYS A 115 -16.41 17.27 -8.86
C CYS A 115 -16.27 16.98 -7.35
N ARG A 116 -15.34 17.67 -6.69
CA ARG A 116 -15.16 17.62 -5.24
C ARG A 116 -15.67 18.93 -4.65
N GLU A 117 -16.87 18.91 -4.07
CA GLU A 117 -17.49 20.10 -3.47
C GLU A 117 -16.93 20.44 -2.09
N LYS A 118 -16.39 19.43 -1.39
CA LYS A 118 -15.84 19.54 -0.05
C LYS A 118 -14.38 19.13 -0.07
N ASP A 119 -13.53 20.14 0.02
CA ASP A 119 -12.11 20.03 0.36
C ASP A 119 -11.20 19.45 -0.75
N GLU A 120 -10.00 20.02 -0.86
CA GLU A 120 -8.93 19.55 -1.76
C GLU A 120 -8.13 18.39 -1.13
N ASN A 121 -8.32 18.16 0.17
CA ASN A 121 -7.56 17.19 0.97
C ASN A 121 -7.80 15.73 0.57
N VAL A 122 -6.76 14.92 0.46
CA VAL A 122 -6.85 13.50 0.12
C VAL A 122 -6.87 12.66 1.39
N LEU A 123 -7.84 11.75 1.53
CA LEU A 123 -7.87 10.83 2.66
C LEU A 123 -6.95 9.63 2.40
N PHE A 124 -6.01 9.37 3.29
CA PHE A 124 -5.20 8.16 3.30
C PHE A 124 -5.76 7.21 4.36
N ILE A 125 -5.94 5.94 4.00
CA ILE A 125 -6.30 4.86 4.93
C ILE A 125 -5.28 3.74 4.76
N ASP A 126 -4.62 3.32 5.82
CA ASP A 126 -3.78 2.13 5.87
C ASP A 126 -4.56 0.96 6.51
N ALA A 127 -5.24 0.18 5.68
CA ALA A 127 -5.89 -1.05 6.12
C ALA A 127 -4.99 -2.29 5.99
N SER A 128 -3.67 -2.12 5.81
CA SER A 128 -2.75 -3.24 5.57
C SER A 128 -2.74 -4.30 6.68
N GLN A 129 -3.08 -3.91 7.91
CA GLN A 129 -3.19 -4.79 9.08
C GLN A 129 -4.63 -5.29 9.35
N SER A 130 -5.62 -4.84 8.58
CA SER A 130 -7.03 -5.25 8.74
C SER A 130 -7.32 -6.46 7.88
N PHE A 131 -7.05 -7.67 8.38
CA PHE A 131 -7.37 -8.92 7.69
C PHE A 131 -7.37 -10.14 8.60
N GLU A 132 -8.12 -11.16 8.20
CA GLU A 132 -7.96 -12.52 8.69
C GLU A 132 -6.91 -13.26 7.87
N LYS A 133 -5.92 -13.83 8.56
CA LYS A 133 -4.87 -14.62 7.90
C LYS A 133 -5.43 -15.94 7.40
N GLY A 134 -5.55 -16.07 6.09
CA GLY A 134 -5.87 -17.35 5.45
C GLY A 134 -4.64 -18.15 5.05
N LYS A 135 -4.86 -19.39 4.62
CA LYS A 135 -3.78 -20.34 4.28
C LYS A 135 -3.01 -19.94 3.01
N ASN A 136 -3.73 -19.55 1.97
CA ASN A 136 -3.16 -19.18 0.67
C ASN A 136 -3.33 -17.68 0.38
N GLN A 137 -4.38 -17.07 0.91
CA GLN A 137 -4.72 -15.66 0.72
C GLN A 137 -5.26 -15.11 2.04
N ASN A 138 -5.02 -13.84 2.30
CA ASN A 138 -5.67 -13.12 3.39
C ASN A 138 -7.13 -12.83 3.01
N HIS A 139 -7.97 -12.61 4.02
CA HIS A 139 -9.37 -12.29 3.83
C HIS A 139 -9.71 -10.99 4.57
N LEU A 140 -10.50 -10.13 3.92
CA LEU A 140 -11.12 -8.99 4.59
C LEU A 140 -12.45 -9.46 5.17
N SER A 141 -12.58 -9.41 6.49
CA SER A 141 -13.87 -9.66 7.15
C SER A 141 -14.85 -8.52 6.86
N ASP A 142 -16.14 -8.76 7.09
CA ASP A 142 -17.16 -7.69 6.99
C ASP A 142 -16.88 -6.55 7.98
N GLU A 143 -16.29 -6.85 9.14
CA GLU A 143 -15.87 -5.85 10.14
C GLU A 143 -14.74 -4.96 9.60
N ASP A 144 -13.73 -5.55 8.94
CA ASP A 144 -12.65 -4.81 8.30
C ASP A 144 -13.18 -3.88 7.21
N VAL A 145 -14.08 -4.38 6.36
CA VAL A 145 -14.71 -3.59 5.28
C VAL A 145 -15.52 -2.44 5.86
N ASN A 146 -16.34 -2.70 6.88
CA ASN A 146 -17.15 -1.67 7.54
C ASN A 146 -16.27 -0.59 8.16
N LYS A 147 -15.16 -0.95 8.82
CA LYS A 147 -14.21 0.02 9.37
C LYS A 147 -13.62 0.93 8.28
N ILE A 148 -13.20 0.36 7.15
CA ILE A 148 -12.67 1.13 6.00
C ILE A 148 -13.73 2.10 5.48
N VAL A 149 -14.96 1.61 5.25
CA VAL A 149 -16.06 2.40 4.69
C VAL A 149 -16.47 3.52 5.65
N GLU A 150 -16.62 3.23 6.94
CA GLU A 150 -16.95 4.24 7.95
C GLU A 150 -15.89 5.33 8.02
N THR A 151 -14.61 4.94 8.03
CA THR A 151 -13.48 5.87 8.05
C THR A 151 -13.49 6.76 6.80
N TYR A 152 -13.75 6.17 5.63
CA TYR A 152 -13.89 6.91 4.38
C TYR A 152 -15.05 7.92 4.39
N LEU A 153 -16.22 7.51 4.91
CA LEU A 153 -17.40 8.37 4.97
C LEU A 153 -17.25 9.51 5.97
N LYS A 154 -16.62 9.26 7.12
CA LYS A 154 -16.40 10.26 8.17
C LYS A 154 -15.22 11.19 7.86
N ARG A 155 -14.25 10.74 7.05
CA ARG A 155 -12.98 11.43 6.77
C ARG A 155 -12.27 11.85 8.06
N GLU A 156 -12.11 10.92 8.98
CA GLU A 156 -11.48 11.17 10.28
C GLU A 156 -10.02 10.75 10.27
N ASP A 157 -9.19 11.53 10.97
CA ASP A 157 -7.86 11.10 11.37
C ASP A 157 -7.99 10.03 12.46
N ILE A 158 -7.35 8.89 12.23
CA ILE A 158 -7.29 7.78 13.19
C ILE A 158 -5.83 7.39 13.31
N GLU A 159 -5.32 7.44 14.54
CA GLU A 159 -3.93 7.08 14.84
C GLU A 159 -3.56 5.73 14.23
N LYS A 160 -2.43 5.70 13.51
CA LYS A 160 -1.90 4.52 12.79
C LYS A 160 -2.85 3.89 11.75
N TYR A 161 -3.89 4.60 11.32
CA TYR A 161 -4.89 4.03 10.42
C TYR A 161 -5.35 4.96 9.31
N SER A 162 -5.61 6.23 9.59
CA SER A 162 -6.04 7.19 8.56
C SER A 162 -5.56 8.60 8.84
N HIS A 163 -5.33 9.33 7.76
CA HIS A 163 -4.96 10.73 7.82
C HIS A 163 -5.56 11.54 6.66
N VAL A 164 -6.15 12.69 6.96
CA VAL A 164 -6.64 13.66 5.97
C VAL A 164 -5.48 14.60 5.60
N VAL A 165 -4.91 14.38 4.42
CA VAL A 165 -3.69 15.04 3.98
C VAL A 165 -4.01 16.22 3.10
N THR A 166 -3.39 17.36 3.38
CA THR A 166 -3.54 18.57 2.56
C THR A 166 -2.77 18.50 1.24
N LEU A 167 -3.18 19.30 0.26
CA LEU A 167 -2.45 19.40 -1.01
C LEU A 167 -1.01 19.91 -0.80
N ASP A 168 -0.78 20.77 0.20
CA ASP A 168 0.53 21.30 0.53
C ASP A 168 1.46 20.20 1.07
N GLU A 169 0.97 19.32 1.94
CA GLU A 169 1.74 18.16 2.40
C GLU A 169 2.09 17.19 1.26
N ILE A 170 1.17 17.01 0.30
CA ILE A 170 1.43 16.20 -0.90
C ILE A 170 2.51 16.85 -1.77
N LYS A 171 2.49 18.19 -1.88
CA LYS A 171 3.51 18.97 -2.60
C LYS A 171 4.88 18.86 -1.96
N GLU A 172 4.96 18.97 -0.63
CA GLU A 172 6.20 18.80 0.14
C GLU A 172 6.81 17.40 -0.04
N ASN A 173 5.96 16.40 -0.27
CA ASN A 173 6.37 15.02 -0.57
C ASN A 173 6.59 14.75 -2.07
N ASP A 174 6.72 15.78 -2.92
CA ASP A 174 6.94 15.65 -4.37
C ASP A 174 5.88 14.77 -5.07
N TYR A 175 4.62 14.83 -4.62
CA TYR A 175 3.52 13.97 -5.10
C TYR A 175 3.82 12.47 -4.96
N ASN A 176 4.66 12.10 -4.00
CA ASN A 176 4.85 10.71 -3.58
C ASN A 176 3.75 10.34 -2.60
N LEU A 177 2.83 9.48 -3.03
CA LEU A 177 1.66 9.08 -2.27
C LEU A 177 1.87 7.76 -1.50
N ASN A 178 3.13 7.39 -1.25
CA ASN A 178 3.40 6.19 -0.47
C ASN A 178 2.79 6.34 0.93
N ILE A 179 1.88 5.42 1.31
CA ILE A 179 1.01 5.56 2.49
C ILE A 179 1.80 5.80 3.79
N PRO A 180 2.94 5.11 4.06
CA PRO A 180 3.71 5.34 5.27
C PRO A 180 4.33 6.74 5.42
N ARG A 181 4.22 7.62 4.41
CA ARG A 181 4.62 9.03 4.51
C ARG A 181 3.58 9.89 5.23
N TYR A 182 2.34 9.41 5.31
CA TYR A 182 1.19 10.17 5.79
C TYR A 182 0.48 9.48 6.95
N VAL A 183 0.52 8.14 6.98
CA VAL A 183 0.00 7.35 8.09
C VAL A 183 1.19 6.64 8.73
N ASP A 184 1.65 7.16 9.86
CA ASP A 184 2.70 6.51 10.63
C ASP A 184 2.11 5.31 11.36
N THR A 185 2.50 4.11 10.93
CA THR A 185 2.10 2.84 11.53
C THR A 185 3.20 2.23 12.39
N PHE A 186 4.29 2.97 12.65
CA PHE A 186 5.37 2.49 13.48
C PHE A 186 4.88 2.17 14.90
N GLU A 187 5.25 1.00 15.38
CA GLU A 187 5.13 0.61 16.78
C GLU A 187 6.53 0.68 17.39
N GLU A 188 6.72 1.54 18.39
CA GLU A 188 7.94 1.50 19.19
C GLU A 188 8.03 0.11 19.83
N GLU A 189 9.11 -0.62 19.53
CA GLU A 189 9.39 -1.89 20.20
C GLU A 189 9.48 -1.64 21.70
N GLU A 190 8.87 -2.54 22.51
CA GLU A 190 9.01 -2.42 23.95
C GLU A 190 10.49 -2.42 24.34
N PRO A 191 10.90 -1.53 25.25
CA PRO A 191 12.28 -1.47 25.69
C PRO A 191 12.68 -2.83 26.28
N VAL A 192 13.70 -3.45 25.69
CA VAL A 192 14.22 -4.73 26.16
C VAL A 192 14.72 -4.57 27.60
N ASP A 193 14.22 -5.41 28.51
CA ASP A 193 14.75 -5.49 29.87
C ASP A 193 16.14 -6.15 29.82
N LEU A 194 17.16 -5.30 29.83
CA LEU A 194 18.55 -5.73 29.78
C LEU A 194 18.95 -6.60 30.99
N GLU A 195 18.32 -6.40 32.16
CA GLU A 195 18.60 -7.21 33.35
C GLU A 195 18.02 -8.62 33.20
N ALA A 196 16.79 -8.72 32.67
CA ALA A 196 16.17 -10.02 32.37
C ALA A 196 16.97 -10.80 31.32
N VAL A 197 17.39 -10.14 30.23
CA VAL A 197 18.25 -10.76 29.21
C VAL A 197 19.58 -11.22 29.79
N GLN A 198 20.19 -10.44 30.69
CA GLN A 198 21.44 -10.82 31.33
C GLN A 198 21.27 -12.03 32.28
N GLN A 199 20.11 -12.16 32.93
CA GLN A 199 19.78 -13.34 33.74
C GLN A 199 19.56 -14.58 32.87
N GLU A 200 18.85 -14.44 31.74
CA GLU A 200 18.69 -15.54 30.77
C GLU A 200 20.03 -16.02 30.23
N ILE A 201 20.94 -15.11 29.84
CA ILE A 201 22.28 -15.46 29.37
C ILE A 201 23.01 -16.31 30.43
N LYS A 202 22.99 -15.88 31.70
CA LYS A 202 23.63 -16.63 32.78
C LYS A 202 22.99 -18.01 32.98
N ALA A 203 21.67 -18.10 32.93
CA ALA A 203 20.98 -19.38 33.09
C ALA A 203 21.32 -20.34 31.94
N VAL A 204 21.39 -19.84 30.71
CA VAL A 204 21.78 -20.62 29.53
C VAL A 204 23.24 -21.07 29.63
N ASP A 205 24.16 -20.21 30.09
CA ASP A 205 25.57 -20.58 30.29
C ASP A 205 25.72 -21.68 31.36
N GLU A 206 24.95 -21.61 32.45
CA GLU A 206 24.91 -22.66 33.49
C GLU A 206 24.37 -23.98 32.94
N GLU A 207 23.33 -23.93 32.12
CA GLU A 207 22.74 -25.10 31.47
C GLU A 207 23.71 -25.74 30.46
N ILE A 208 24.40 -24.93 29.65
CA ILE A 208 25.46 -25.38 28.74
C ILE A 208 26.55 -26.10 29.53
N ALA A 209 27.06 -25.49 30.61
CA ALA A 209 28.12 -26.08 31.43
C ALA A 209 27.69 -27.41 32.06
N SER A 210 26.41 -27.53 32.47
CA SER A 210 25.86 -28.78 32.98
C SER A 210 25.79 -29.87 31.90
N LEU A 211 25.26 -29.52 30.71
CA LEU A 211 25.14 -30.44 29.58
C LEU A 211 26.52 -30.88 29.07
N GLU A 212 27.50 -30.00 29.00
CA GLU A 212 28.88 -30.33 28.63
C GLU A 212 29.49 -31.35 29.58
N LYS A 213 29.23 -31.21 30.89
CA LYS A 213 29.70 -32.17 31.90
C LYS A 213 29.03 -33.54 31.74
N GLU A 214 27.74 -33.56 31.41
CA GLU A 214 26.99 -34.78 31.16
C GLU A 214 27.48 -35.49 29.89
N ILE A 215 27.68 -34.73 28.81
CA ILE A 215 28.25 -35.20 27.54
C ILE A 215 29.66 -35.77 27.75
N ALA A 216 30.52 -35.06 28.49
CA ALA A 216 31.87 -35.55 28.81
C ALA A 216 31.82 -36.84 29.64
N GLY A 217 30.84 -36.99 30.52
CA GLY A 217 30.57 -38.23 31.25
C GLY A 217 30.26 -39.40 30.32
N TYR A 218 29.31 -39.20 29.39
CA TYR A 218 28.95 -40.22 28.41
C TYR A 218 30.11 -40.58 27.46
N LEU A 219 30.90 -39.59 27.02
CA LEU A 219 32.05 -39.83 26.15
C LEU A 219 33.14 -40.64 26.85
N LYS A 220 33.35 -40.41 28.15
CA LYS A 220 34.27 -41.19 28.98
C LYS A 220 33.82 -42.64 29.17
N GLU A 221 32.51 -42.88 29.35
CA GLU A 221 31.95 -44.24 29.40
C GLU A 221 32.11 -44.99 28.07
N LEU A 222 32.07 -44.26 26.95
CA LEU A 222 32.25 -44.81 25.60
C LEU A 222 33.73 -44.94 25.16
N GLY A 223 34.68 -44.49 26.00
CA GLY A 223 36.12 -44.60 25.73
C GLY A 223 36.67 -43.61 24.68
N VAL A 224 35.98 -42.49 24.47
CA VAL A 224 36.38 -41.42 23.54
C VAL A 224 37.02 -40.28 24.33
N GLU A 225 38.28 -39.95 24.05
CA GLU A 225 38.93 -38.76 24.63
C GLU A 225 38.42 -37.49 23.96
N MET A 226 37.96 -36.51 24.75
CA MET A 226 37.66 -35.17 24.26
C MET A 226 38.97 -34.40 24.07
N HIS A 227 39.17 -33.83 22.88
CA HIS A 227 40.23 -32.87 22.62
C HIS A 227 39.69 -31.45 22.82
N ASP A 228 40.47 -30.65 23.55
CA ASP A 228 40.24 -29.21 23.79
C ASP A 228 40.17 -28.39 22.48
#